data_AF-A0A3S3MZ76-F1
#
_entry.id   AF-A0A3S3MZ76-F1
#
_cell.length_a   1.000
_cell.length_b   1.000
_cell.length_c   1.000
_cell.angle_alpha   90.00
_cell.angle_beta   90.00
_cell.angle_gamma   90.00
#
_symmetry.space_group_name_H-M   'P 1'
#
loop_
_entity.id
_entity.type
_entity.pdbx_description
1 polymer ?
#
loop_
_entity_poly.entity_id
_entity_poly.type
_entity_poly.pdbx_seq_one_letter_code
_entity_poly.pdbx_strand_id
1 'polypeptide(L)'
;MEERKSKFKRVCVFCGSSSGKKTSYQEAAVQLGNELITGETVGEVRTVSDMHQRKAEMARQADAFIALPGGYGTLEELLEVITWAQLGIHQKPVGLLNVDGYYNSLLSFIDKAVDEGFISPSARRIIVSAPTAQELMRELEILAPHWKVG
;
A
#
# COMPACT_ATOMS: atom_id res chain seq x y z
N MET A 1 -22.00 -12.97 -14.10
CA MET A 1 -21.46 -12.38 -12.87
C MET A 1 -20.71 -11.15 -13.33
N GLU A 2 -21.21 -9.96 -12.99
CA GLU A 2 -20.73 -8.71 -13.57
C GLU A 2 -19.38 -8.37 -12.92
N GLU A 3 -18.30 -8.32 -13.71
CA GLU A 3 -16.97 -7.90 -13.25
C GLU A 3 -17.09 -6.46 -12.74
N ARG A 4 -17.05 -6.30 -11.42
CA ARG A 4 -17.08 -4.99 -10.79
C ARG A 4 -15.77 -4.28 -11.12
N LYS A 5 -15.83 -3.33 -12.04
CA LYS A 5 -14.67 -2.52 -12.43
C LYS A 5 -14.14 -1.76 -11.23
N SER A 6 -12.84 -1.88 -10.96
CA SER A 6 -12.21 -1.22 -9.81
C SER A 6 -12.40 0.30 -9.89
N LYS A 7 -12.58 0.95 -8.72
CA LYS A 7 -12.66 2.42 -8.63
C LYS A 7 -11.29 3.10 -8.75
N PHE A 8 -10.20 2.35 -8.54
CA PHE A 8 -8.85 2.87 -8.62
C PHE A 8 -8.38 2.86 -10.08
N LYS A 9 -7.84 3.99 -10.56
CA LYS A 9 -7.26 4.12 -11.90
C LYS A 9 -5.75 3.89 -11.88
N ARG A 10 -5.09 4.31 -10.80
CA ARG A 10 -3.63 4.17 -10.61
C ARG A 10 -3.33 3.72 -9.20
N VAL A 11 -2.66 2.60 -9.03
CA VAL A 11 -2.17 2.14 -7.72
C VAL A 11 -0.66 2.20 -7.73
N CYS A 12 -0.08 2.83 -6.70
CA CYS A 12 1.36 2.81 -6.50
C CYS A 12 1.73 1.56 -5.70
N VAL A 13 2.58 0.71 -6.27
CA VAL A 13 3.04 -0.52 -5.62
C VAL A 13 4.50 -0.35 -5.21
N PHE A 14 4.77 -0.56 -3.93
CA PHE A 14 6.12 -0.64 -3.38
C PHE A 14 6.55 -2.10 -3.37
N CYS A 15 7.56 -2.42 -4.18
CA CYS A 15 8.14 -3.75 -4.30
C CYS A 15 9.66 -3.66 -4.33
N GLY A 16 10.33 -4.40 -3.43
CA GLY A 16 11.79 -4.44 -3.39
C GLY A 16 12.38 -5.13 -4.62
N SER A 17 13.69 -4.97 -4.84
CA SER A 17 14.44 -5.63 -5.91
C SER A 17 14.65 -7.13 -5.70
N SER A 18 14.40 -7.63 -4.48
CA SER A 18 14.52 -9.05 -4.12
C SER A 18 13.15 -9.73 -4.14
N SER A 19 13.09 -10.93 -4.71
CA SER A 19 11.90 -11.77 -4.73
C SER A 19 11.66 -12.56 -3.42
N GLY A 20 12.54 -12.41 -2.42
CA GLY A 20 12.48 -13.15 -1.17
C GLY A 20 12.78 -14.65 -1.33
N LYS A 21 12.55 -15.43 -0.26
CA LYS A 21 12.87 -16.87 -0.21
C LYS A 21 11.70 -17.80 -0.52
N LYS A 22 10.46 -17.32 -0.43
CA LYS A 22 9.25 -18.12 -0.65
C LYS A 22 8.65 -17.79 -2.01
N THR A 23 8.19 -18.80 -2.73
CA THR A 23 7.51 -18.61 -4.03
C THR A 23 6.20 -17.86 -3.87
N SER A 24 5.52 -18.03 -2.73
CA SER A 24 4.29 -17.32 -2.37
C SER A 24 4.40 -15.79 -2.52
N TYR A 25 5.57 -15.19 -2.26
CA TYR A 25 5.77 -13.75 -2.43
C TYR A 25 5.75 -13.33 -3.91
N GLN A 26 6.34 -14.14 -4.79
CA GLN A 26 6.34 -13.88 -6.23
C GLN A 26 4.96 -14.13 -6.83
N GLU A 27 4.32 -15.22 -6.43
CA GLU A 27 2.94 -15.56 -6.82
C GLU A 27 1.97 -14.44 -6.43
N ALA A 28 2.10 -13.92 -5.21
CA ALA A 28 1.28 -12.80 -4.74
C ALA A 28 1.53 -11.51 -5.54
N ALA A 29 2.78 -11.23 -5.93
CA ALA A 29 3.10 -10.09 -6.79
C ALA A 29 2.43 -10.21 -8.17
N VAL A 30 2.45 -11.42 -8.76
CA VAL A 30 1.78 -11.72 -10.04
C VAL A 30 0.27 -11.61 -9.89
N GLN A 31 -0.31 -12.17 -8.84
CA GLN A 31 -1.75 -12.08 -8.55
C GLN A 31 -2.19 -10.63 -8.40
N LEU A 32 -1.43 -9.82 -7.65
CA LEU A 32 -1.71 -8.39 -7.53
C LEU A 32 -1.63 -7.69 -8.89
N GLY A 33 -0.63 -8.01 -9.71
CA GLY A 33 -0.54 -7.49 -11.08
C GLY A 33 -1.80 -7.80 -11.89
N ASN A 34 -2.33 -9.03 -11.80
CA ASN A 34 -3.55 -9.43 -12.50
C ASN A 34 -4.80 -8.70 -11.98
N GLU A 35 -4.87 -8.40 -10.68
CA GLU A 35 -5.98 -7.61 -10.10
C GLU A 35 -5.93 -6.13 -10.52
N LEU A 36 -4.72 -5.58 -10.71
CA LEU A 36 -4.51 -4.15 -11.02
C LEU A 36 -4.59 -3.84 -12.52
N ILE A 37 -4.19 -4.77 -13.38
CA ILE A 37 -4.09 -4.54 -14.83
C ILE A 37 -5.43 -4.87 -15.48
N THR A 38 -6.18 -3.83 -15.85
CA THR A 38 -7.33 -3.96 -16.74
C THR A 38 -7.03 -3.18 -18.03
N GLY A 39 -6.95 -3.88 -19.17
CA GLY A 39 -6.64 -3.29 -20.48
C GLY A 39 -5.15 -3.19 -20.82
N GLU A 40 -4.78 -2.25 -21.69
CA GLU A 40 -3.40 -2.08 -22.15
C GLU A 40 -2.52 -1.38 -21.10
N THR A 41 -1.36 -1.98 -20.80
CA THR A 41 -0.38 -1.38 -19.90
C THR A 41 0.30 -0.20 -20.58
N VAL A 42 0.15 1.00 -20.00
CA VAL A 42 0.85 2.21 -20.45
C VAL A 42 1.95 2.55 -19.45
N GLY A 43 3.21 2.51 -19.88
CA GLY A 43 4.36 2.94 -19.09
C GLY A 43 4.79 4.37 -19.44
N GLU A 44 4.86 5.26 -18.46
CA GLU A 44 5.41 6.62 -18.63
C GLU A 44 6.72 6.73 -17.85
N VAL A 45 7.81 7.16 -18.50
CA VAL A 45 9.08 7.46 -17.84
C VAL A 45 9.16 8.97 -17.61
N ARG A 46 9.30 9.38 -16.35
CA ARG A 46 9.48 10.79 -15.96
C ARG A 46 10.82 11.01 -15.29
N THR A 47 11.55 12.02 -15.75
CA THR A 47 12.73 12.53 -15.06
C THR A 47 12.31 13.46 -13.94
N VAL A 48 12.86 13.27 -12.75
CA VAL A 48 12.64 14.09 -11.55
C VAL A 48 13.97 14.54 -10.98
N SER A 49 14.00 15.67 -10.28
CA SER A 49 15.23 16.29 -9.77
C SER A 49 15.88 15.49 -8.64
N ASP A 50 15.06 14.84 -7.82
CA ASP A 50 15.49 14.13 -6.62
C ASP A 50 14.44 13.10 -6.16
N MET A 51 14.80 12.31 -5.15
CA MET A 51 13.94 11.26 -4.59
C MET A 51 12.70 11.80 -3.89
N HIS A 52 12.73 13.00 -3.29
CA HIS A 52 11.54 13.56 -2.64
C HIS A 52 10.51 13.95 -3.68
N GLN A 53 10.94 14.57 -4.79
CA GLN A 53 10.06 14.89 -5.90
C GLN A 53 9.48 13.62 -6.54
N ARG A 54 10.31 12.57 -6.69
CA ARG A 54 9.85 11.25 -7.18
C ARG A 54 8.68 10.73 -6.35
N LYS A 55 8.85 10.68 -5.02
CA LYS A 55 7.87 10.14 -4.08
C LYS A 55 6.61 11.00 -4.04
N ALA A 56 6.75 12.33 -4.10
CA ALA A 56 5.62 13.24 -4.17
C ALA A 56 4.80 13.09 -5.47
N GLU A 57 5.46 12.88 -6.62
CA GLU A 57 4.77 12.66 -7.90
C GLU A 57 4.01 11.32 -7.91
N MET A 58 4.68 10.25 -7.49
CA MET A 58 4.07 8.91 -7.33
C MET A 58 2.83 9.00 -6.43
N ALA A 59 2.97 9.70 -5.30
CA ALA A 59 1.87 9.91 -4.39
C ALA A 59 0.75 10.77 -4.98
N ARG A 60 1.03 11.79 -5.79
CA ARG A 60 0.01 12.65 -6.38
C ARG A 60 -0.88 11.88 -7.36
N GLN A 61 -0.29 11.01 -8.17
CA GLN A 61 -0.99 10.31 -9.23
C GLN A 61 -1.73 9.05 -8.77
N ALA A 62 -1.26 8.41 -7.70
CA ALA A 62 -1.87 7.22 -7.16
C ALA A 62 -3.25 7.51 -6.54
N ASP A 63 -4.19 6.59 -6.67
CA ASP A 63 -5.46 6.59 -5.95
C ASP A 63 -5.37 5.74 -4.66
N ALA A 64 -4.39 4.82 -4.61
CA ALA A 64 -4.08 3.97 -3.47
C ALA A 64 -2.59 3.56 -3.48
N PHE A 65 -2.08 3.13 -2.32
CA PHE A 65 -0.74 2.58 -2.16
C PHE A 65 -0.80 1.14 -1.70
N ILE A 66 0.08 0.27 -2.20
CA ILE A 66 0.21 -1.12 -1.74
C ILE A 66 1.68 -1.46 -1.54
N ALA A 67 2.02 -2.09 -0.43
CA ALA A 67 3.34 -2.71 -0.23
C ALA A 67 3.26 -4.24 -0.34
N LEU A 68 4.15 -4.79 -1.15
CA LEU A 68 4.43 -6.23 -1.24
C LEU A 68 5.54 -6.61 -0.26
N PRO A 69 5.67 -7.89 0.16
CA PRO A 69 6.80 -8.35 0.98
C PRO A 69 8.15 -7.85 0.43
N GLY A 70 8.93 -7.17 1.27
CA GLY A 70 10.12 -6.45 0.84
C GLY A 70 10.98 -5.98 2.02
N GLY A 71 12.23 -5.62 1.72
CA GLY A 71 13.20 -5.18 2.72
C GLY A 71 13.05 -3.71 3.13
N TYR A 72 14.16 -3.11 3.59
CA TYR A 72 14.16 -1.73 4.09
C TYR A 72 13.67 -0.68 3.10
N GLY A 73 13.93 -0.84 1.80
CA GLY A 73 13.44 0.10 0.78
C GLY A 73 11.92 0.17 0.76
N THR A 74 11.25 -0.98 0.70
CA THR A 74 9.79 -1.06 0.74
C THR A 74 9.22 -0.53 2.06
N LEU A 75 9.91 -0.78 3.18
CA LEU A 75 9.49 -0.27 4.49
C LEU A 75 9.63 1.26 4.58
N GLU A 76 10.69 1.84 4.03
CA GLU A 76 10.89 3.29 4.00
C GLU A 76 9.78 3.98 3.19
N GLU A 77 9.50 3.48 1.98
CA GLU A 77 8.43 3.99 1.12
C GLU A 77 7.05 3.88 1.80
N LEU A 78 6.78 2.73 2.44
CA LEU A 78 5.54 2.49 3.17
C LEU A 78 5.36 3.46 4.35
N LEU A 79 6.39 3.61 5.21
CA LEU A 79 6.31 4.46 6.40
C LEU A 79 6.16 5.94 6.03
N GLU A 80 6.76 6.37 4.92
CA GLU A 80 6.59 7.74 4.44
C GLU A 80 5.14 8.04 4.05
N VAL A 81 4.48 7.18 3.26
CA VAL A 81 3.07 7.41 2.88
C VAL A 81 2.13 7.29 4.07
N ILE A 82 2.43 6.43 5.05
CA ILE A 82 1.67 6.39 6.31
C ILE A 82 1.82 7.71 7.06
N THR A 83 3.03 8.24 7.13
CA THR A 83 3.32 9.53 7.80
C THR A 83 2.60 10.68 7.11
N TRP A 84 2.58 10.72 5.78
CA TRP A 84 1.86 11.74 5.02
C TRP A 84 0.34 11.64 5.22
N ALA A 85 -0.22 10.43 5.28
CA ALA A 85 -1.61 10.25 5.67
C ALA A 85 -1.86 10.77 7.09
N GLN A 86 -1.02 10.40 8.05
CA GLN A 86 -1.15 10.88 9.44
C GLN A 86 -1.10 12.41 9.55
N LEU A 87 -0.27 13.08 8.74
CA LEU A 87 -0.16 14.55 8.66
C LEU A 87 -1.30 15.20 7.84
N GLY A 88 -2.22 14.43 7.27
CA GLY A 88 -3.33 14.92 6.46
C GLY A 88 -2.94 15.39 5.05
N ILE A 89 -1.71 15.09 4.60
CA ILE A 89 -1.21 15.47 3.28
C ILE A 89 -1.96 14.72 2.17
N HIS A 90 -2.43 13.50 2.45
CA HIS A 90 -3.37 12.80 1.57
C HIS A 90 -4.34 11.93 2.36
N GLN A 91 -5.42 11.52 1.69
CA GLN A 91 -6.44 10.62 2.21
C GLN A 91 -6.61 9.43 1.26
N LYS A 92 -5.51 8.75 0.98
CA LYS A 92 -5.46 7.62 0.04
C LYS A 92 -5.22 6.34 0.84
N PRO A 93 -5.94 5.25 0.57
CA PRO A 93 -5.82 4.03 1.35
C PRO A 93 -4.44 3.40 1.13
N VAL A 94 -3.87 2.85 2.20
CA VAL A 94 -2.55 2.20 2.21
C VAL A 94 -2.74 0.72 2.56
N GLY A 95 -2.35 -0.15 1.64
CA GLY A 95 -2.51 -1.60 1.73
C GLY A 95 -1.22 -2.36 1.99
N LEU A 96 -1.28 -3.41 2.79
CA LEU A 96 -0.23 -4.42 2.97
C LEU A 96 -0.74 -5.76 2.45
N LEU A 97 -0.05 -6.32 1.45
CA LEU A 97 -0.32 -7.68 1.01
C LEU A 97 0.44 -8.66 1.93
N ASN A 98 -0.25 -9.10 2.99
CA ASN A 98 0.34 -9.82 4.12
C ASN A 98 0.42 -11.34 3.89
N VAL A 99 1.18 -11.72 2.86
CA VAL A 99 1.34 -13.11 2.42
C VAL A 99 2.14 -13.90 3.45
N ASP A 100 1.67 -15.09 3.80
CA ASP A 100 2.25 -15.96 4.83
C ASP A 100 2.53 -15.25 6.18
N GLY A 101 1.79 -14.18 6.48
CA GLY A 101 2.00 -13.39 7.68
C GLY A 101 3.31 -12.58 7.71
N TYR A 102 3.88 -12.25 6.54
CA TYR A 102 5.13 -11.50 6.41
C TYR A 102 5.17 -10.22 7.27
N TYR A 103 4.06 -9.49 7.32
CA TYR A 103 3.91 -8.23 8.04
C TYR A 103 3.35 -8.38 9.46
N ASN A 104 3.11 -9.60 9.97
CA ASN A 104 2.53 -9.79 11.30
C ASN A 104 3.34 -9.07 12.40
N SER A 105 4.66 -9.21 12.40
CA SER A 105 5.51 -8.53 13.39
C SER A 105 5.47 -7.00 13.28
N LEU A 106 5.36 -6.47 12.06
CA LEU A 106 5.23 -5.02 11.84
C LEU A 106 3.87 -4.53 12.35
N LEU A 107 2.80 -5.23 12.03
CA LEU A 107 1.45 -4.91 12.51
C LEU A 107 1.39 -4.95 14.03
N SER A 108 1.93 -6.00 14.67
CA SER A 108 2.02 -6.08 16.13
C SER A 108 2.84 -4.96 16.75
N PHE A 109 3.93 -4.53 16.09
CA PHE A 109 4.72 -3.37 16.54
C PHE A 109 3.89 -2.08 16.49
N ILE A 110 3.13 -1.87 15.41
CA ILE A 110 2.25 -0.70 15.27
C ILE A 110 1.12 -0.76 16.30
N ASP A 111 0.52 -1.93 16.53
CA ASP A 111 -0.50 -2.12 17.58
C ASP A 111 0.06 -1.76 18.96
N LYS A 112 1.28 -2.20 19.28
CA LYS A 112 1.96 -1.80 20.51
C LYS A 112 2.19 -0.28 20.59
N ALA A 113 2.56 0.37 19.49
CA ALA A 113 2.71 1.82 19.46
C ALA A 113 1.37 2.56 19.66
N VAL A 114 0.25 1.94 19.30
CA VAL A 114 -1.09 2.44 19.64
C VAL A 114 -1.36 2.30 21.14
N ASP A 115 -1.09 1.12 21.70
CA ASP A 115 -1.30 0.85 23.13
C ASP A 115 -0.46 1.78 24.03
N GLU A 116 0.77 2.09 23.61
CA GLU A 116 1.68 3.01 24.30
C GLU A 116 1.38 4.50 24.00
N GLY A 117 0.39 4.81 23.16
CA GLY A 117 -0.05 6.17 22.88
C GLY A 117 0.81 6.97 21.89
N PHE A 118 1.75 6.34 21.19
CA PHE A 118 2.54 6.98 20.12
C PHE A 118 1.75 7.11 18.81
N ILE A 119 0.77 6.23 18.58
CA ILE A 119 -0.10 6.26 17.39
C ILE A 119 -1.56 6.31 17.86
N SER A 120 -2.36 7.21 17.28
CA SER A 120 -3.79 7.25 17.61
C SER A 120 -4.53 6.04 17.03
N PRO A 121 -5.61 5.54 17.67
CA PRO A 121 -6.44 4.49 17.08
C PRO A 121 -7.00 4.84 15.70
N SER A 122 -7.17 6.13 15.40
CA SER A 122 -7.56 6.60 14.07
C SER A 122 -6.43 6.45 13.05
N ALA A 123 -5.20 6.83 13.40
CA ALA A 123 -4.04 6.67 12.53
C ALA A 123 -3.72 5.19 12.27
N ARG A 124 -4.01 4.28 13.22
CA ARG A 124 -3.86 2.84 13.00
C ARG A 124 -4.68 2.30 11.82
N ARG A 125 -5.83 2.93 11.53
CA ARG A 125 -6.73 2.56 10.42
C ARG A 125 -6.26 3.06 9.06
N ILE A 126 -5.15 3.81 8.98
CA ILE A 126 -4.52 4.17 7.70
C ILE A 126 -4.09 2.91 6.95
N ILE A 127 -3.64 1.89 7.69
CA ILE A 127 -3.11 0.64 7.14
C ILE A 127 -4.22 -0.40 7.07
N VAL A 128 -4.45 -0.90 5.87
CA VAL A 128 -5.29 -2.05 5.56
C VAL A 128 -4.37 -3.22 5.24
N SER A 129 -4.63 -4.41 5.79
CA SER A 129 -3.85 -5.60 5.46
C SER A 129 -4.76 -6.76 5.12
N ALA A 130 -4.41 -7.52 4.10
CA ALA A 130 -5.10 -8.77 3.75
C ALA A 130 -4.09 -9.80 3.22
N PRO A 131 -4.35 -11.10 3.37
CA PRO A 131 -3.43 -12.16 2.95
C PRO A 131 -3.43 -12.38 1.43
N THR A 132 -4.47 -11.94 0.70
CA THR A 132 -4.60 -12.14 -0.75
C THR A 132 -4.84 -10.81 -1.48
N ALA A 133 -4.47 -10.77 -2.76
CA ALA A 133 -4.63 -9.56 -3.59
C ALA A 133 -6.10 -9.16 -3.75
N GLN A 134 -6.97 -10.15 -4.00
CA GLN A 134 -8.41 -9.94 -4.15
C GLN A 134 -9.05 -9.34 -2.89
N GLU A 135 -8.74 -9.91 -1.71
CA GLU A 135 -9.23 -9.38 -0.44
C GLU A 135 -8.69 -7.98 -0.18
N LEU A 136 -7.39 -7.75 -0.43
CA LEU A 136 -6.78 -6.44 -0.23
C LEU A 136 -7.46 -5.38 -1.09
N MET A 137 -7.65 -5.64 -2.38
CA MET A 137 -8.32 -4.72 -3.29
C MET A 137 -9.74 -4.42 -2.85
N ARG A 138 -10.49 -5.45 -2.45
CA ARG A 138 -11.85 -5.28 -1.93
C ARG A 138 -11.88 -4.37 -0.69
N GLU A 139 -11.00 -4.59 0.28
CA GLU A 139 -10.95 -3.82 1.53
C GLU A 139 -10.54 -2.36 1.27
N LEU A 140 -9.53 -2.13 0.42
CA LEU A 140 -9.15 -0.77 -0.02
C LEU A 140 -10.32 -0.06 -0.72
N GLU A 141 -11.15 -0.80 -1.44
CA GLU A 141 -12.34 -0.27 -2.09
C GLU A 141 -13.49 0.06 -1.14
N ILE A 142 -13.64 -0.68 -0.05
CA ILE A 142 -14.63 -0.37 0.98
C ILE A 142 -14.17 0.85 1.80
N LEU A 143 -12.88 0.93 2.10
CA LEU A 143 -12.29 1.91 3.01
C LEU A 143 -11.90 3.25 2.37
N ALA A 144 -12.48 3.65 1.21
CA ALA A 144 -12.24 5.02 0.72
C ALA A 144 -12.63 6.03 1.80
N PRO A 145 -11.70 6.87 2.26
CA PRO A 145 -11.67 7.20 3.68
C PRO A 145 -12.74 8.18 4.14
N HIS A 146 -13.22 7.92 5.35
CA HIS A 146 -13.94 8.88 6.20
C HIS A 146 -13.17 9.14 7.50
N TRP A 147 -11.85 8.91 7.55
CA TRP A 147 -11.08 9.25 8.74
C TRP A 147 -10.78 10.74 8.73
N LYS A 148 -11.35 11.47 9.69
CA LYS A 148 -10.92 12.84 9.98
C LYS A 148 -9.64 12.79 10.79
N VAL A 149 -8.61 13.47 10.29
CA VAL A 149 -7.44 13.83 11.10
C VAL A 149 -7.95 14.77 12.18
N GLY A 150 -7.67 14.44 13.44
CA GLY A 150 -7.95 15.30 14.59
C GLY A 150 -6.99 16.47 14.64
#